data_AF-A0A956B5R2-F1
#
_entry.id   AF-A0A956B5R2-F1
#
_cell.length_a   1.000
_cell.length_b   1.000
_cell.length_c   1.000
_cell.angle_alpha   90.00
_cell.angle_beta   90.00
_cell.angle_gamma   90.00
#
_symmetry.space_group_name_H-M   'P 1'
#
loop_
_entity.id
_entity.type
_entity.pdbx_description
1 polymer ?
#
loop_
_entity_poly.entity_id
_entity_poly.type
_entity_poly.pdbx_seq_one_letter_code
_entity_poly.pdbx_strand_id
1 'polypeptide(L)'
;MHDGPSELPPHTAGAPSHDALATADLEARVELDIEATALDPTRRIFVNRNLRLEQIRQIGFDMDYTLAPYVKRNLEALSFQLTAERMVKVLGYPEDILNLPYDKSFVVRGLVVDKRFGNIFKMDSHGHVGRVYHGRDKLSKEERRALYRSAKVRLAATRYHWVDTLFALPEAALFAEIIELYEKVLKVKKMAYWKLFDDIRSSIDLCHRDGSLKAIIKADMPRYIEADPELPQTLHKLRSAGKRLFVLTNSEWDYTDAVMSYMLDGRLAEYPSW
;
A
#
# COMPACT_ATOMS: atom_id res chain seq x y z
N MET A 1 73.21 63.33 -9.69
CA MET A 1 72.23 64.43 -9.55
C MET A 1 70.89 63.77 -9.26
N HIS A 2 70.17 64.31 -8.27
CA HIS A 2 69.19 63.63 -7.43
C HIS A 2 68.01 62.91 -8.12
N ASP A 3 67.76 61.71 -7.60
CA ASP A 3 66.53 60.89 -7.71
C ASP A 3 65.33 61.48 -6.96
N GLY A 4 64.14 61.26 -7.51
CA GLY A 4 62.90 60.95 -6.80
C GLY A 4 62.25 59.72 -7.48
N PRO A 5 61.07 59.19 -7.06
CA PRO A 5 60.11 59.69 -6.07
C PRO A 5 59.68 58.62 -5.03
N SER A 6 58.70 58.99 -4.19
CA SER A 6 58.13 58.25 -3.07
C SER A 6 57.16 57.12 -3.48
N GLU A 7 57.16 56.00 -2.75
CA GLU A 7 56.06 55.02 -2.76
C GLU A 7 55.58 54.70 -1.33
N LEU A 8 54.24 54.67 -1.20
CA LEU A 8 53.48 54.34 0.01
C LEU A 8 53.55 52.84 0.33
N PRO A 9 53.55 52.42 1.61
CA PRO A 9 53.47 51.01 1.96
C PRO A 9 52.05 50.44 1.85
N PRO A 10 51.90 49.13 1.59
CA PRO A 10 50.63 48.49 1.25
C PRO A 10 49.72 48.23 2.46
N HIS A 11 48.42 48.23 2.20
CA HIS A 11 47.34 47.86 3.11
C HIS A 11 47.55 46.46 3.69
N THR A 12 47.60 46.36 5.03
CA THR A 12 47.50 45.10 5.76
C THR A 12 46.06 44.59 5.68
N ALA A 13 45.91 43.33 5.27
CA ALA A 13 44.64 42.62 5.26
C ALA A 13 44.09 42.55 6.70
N GLY A 14 42.89 43.11 6.91
CA GLY A 14 42.18 43.04 8.19
C GLY A 14 41.84 41.59 8.54
N ALA A 15 42.00 41.24 9.81
CA ALA A 15 41.52 39.98 10.35
C ALA A 15 40.04 39.78 10.02
N PRO A 16 39.59 38.54 9.69
CA PRO A 16 38.18 38.28 9.42
C PRO A 16 37.37 38.69 10.65
N SER A 17 36.28 39.42 10.41
CA SER A 17 35.36 39.82 11.47
C SER A 17 34.84 38.58 12.20
N HIS A 18 34.61 38.72 13.51
CA HIS A 18 34.08 37.65 14.37
C HIS A 18 32.75 37.05 13.85
N ASP A 19 32.02 37.80 13.03
CA ASP A 19 30.82 37.34 12.32
C ASP A 19 31.14 36.32 11.21
N ALA A 20 32.18 36.53 10.39
CA ALA A 20 32.46 35.67 9.24
C ALA A 20 32.90 34.25 9.65
N LEU A 21 33.59 34.12 10.78
CA LEU A 21 33.94 32.83 11.39
C LEU A 21 32.70 32.12 11.96
N ALA A 22 31.74 32.87 12.52
CA ALA A 22 30.50 32.31 13.02
C ALA A 22 29.55 31.87 11.90
N THR A 23 29.50 32.59 10.76
CA THR A 23 28.72 32.16 9.58
C THR A 23 29.34 30.94 8.91
N ALA A 24 30.67 30.89 8.77
CA ALA A 24 31.35 29.73 8.19
C ALA A 24 31.20 28.47 9.06
N ASP A 25 31.23 28.60 10.40
CA ASP A 25 30.92 27.49 11.31
C ASP A 25 29.44 27.07 11.24
N LEU A 26 28.53 28.02 11.00
CA LEU A 26 27.10 27.71 10.84
C LEU A 26 26.84 27.01 9.50
N GLU A 27 27.45 27.48 8.41
CA GLU A 27 27.36 26.89 7.08
C GLU A 27 28.01 25.51 7.04
N ALA A 28 29.18 25.33 7.67
CA ALA A 28 29.84 24.04 7.81
C ALA A 28 29.02 23.06 8.69
N ARG A 29 28.34 23.54 9.73
CA ARG A 29 27.43 22.72 10.55
C ARG A 29 26.15 22.34 9.78
N VAL A 30 25.64 23.23 8.94
CA VAL A 30 24.51 22.95 8.04
C VAL A 30 24.92 21.95 6.95
N GLU A 31 26.11 22.07 6.37
CA GLU A 31 26.64 21.09 5.40
C GLU A 31 26.92 19.73 6.05
N LEU A 32 27.50 19.70 7.25
CA LEU A 32 27.71 18.48 8.03
C LEU A 32 26.38 17.81 8.44
N ASP A 33 25.34 18.59 8.77
CA ASP A 33 23.99 18.05 9.04
C ASP A 33 23.30 17.50 7.78
N ILE A 34 23.57 18.10 6.60
CA ILE A 34 23.04 17.63 5.31
C ILE A 34 23.75 16.33 4.87
N GLU A 35 25.06 16.22 5.07
CA GLU A 35 25.80 14.99 4.75
C GLU A 35 25.54 13.86 5.76
N ALA A 36 25.27 14.18 7.04
CA ALA A 36 24.94 13.19 8.09
C ALA A 36 23.49 12.67 8.04
N THR A 37 22.59 13.25 7.22
CA THR A 37 21.16 12.89 7.23
C THR A 37 20.58 12.63 5.84
N ALA A 38 21.29 11.87 5.00
CA ALA A 38 20.60 11.10 3.98
C ALA A 38 19.79 9.97 4.65
N LEU A 39 18.69 10.33 5.34
CA LEU A 39 17.73 9.37 5.87
C LEU A 39 17.40 8.39 4.75
N ASP A 40 17.54 7.10 5.06
CA ASP A 40 17.14 6.01 4.18
C ASP A 40 15.80 6.37 3.55
N PRO A 41 15.67 6.41 2.22
CA PRO A 41 14.41 6.75 1.55
C PRO A 41 13.22 5.94 2.07
N THR A 42 13.43 4.72 2.56
CA THR A 42 12.40 3.86 3.14
C THR A 42 11.92 4.32 4.53
N ARG A 43 12.70 5.16 5.22
CA ARG A 43 12.43 5.72 6.55
C ARG A 43 11.85 7.14 6.52
N ARG A 44 11.65 7.72 5.34
CA ARG A 44 11.18 9.11 5.18
C ARG A 44 9.66 9.22 5.33
N ILE A 45 9.22 10.34 5.90
CA ILE A 45 7.81 10.75 5.89
C ILE A 45 7.61 11.76 4.76
N PHE A 46 6.82 11.39 3.74
CA PHE A 46 6.51 12.28 2.62
C PHE A 46 5.38 13.25 2.98
N VAL A 47 5.54 14.53 2.63
CA VAL A 47 4.62 15.61 3.02
C VAL A 47 3.94 16.21 1.78
N ASN A 48 2.63 15.99 1.64
CA ASN A 48 1.82 16.64 0.60
C ASN A 48 1.27 18.01 1.05
N ARG A 49 0.99 18.16 2.35
CA ARG A 49 0.47 19.38 2.98
C ARG A 49 1.12 19.54 4.35
N ASN A 50 1.37 20.78 4.76
CA ASN A 50 1.95 21.08 6.06
C ASN A 50 1.04 20.57 7.19
N LEU A 51 1.62 19.84 8.15
CA LEU A 51 0.94 19.33 9.32
C LEU A 51 1.76 19.66 10.57
N ARG A 52 1.21 20.48 11.47
CA ARG A 52 1.87 20.81 12.75
C ARG A 52 1.51 19.76 13.79
N LEU A 53 2.31 18.69 13.91
CA LEU A 53 2.05 17.58 14.83
C LEU A 53 1.89 18.01 16.29
N GLU A 54 2.53 19.11 16.72
CA GLU A 54 2.34 19.70 18.05
C GLU A 54 0.87 20.00 18.35
N GLN A 55 0.13 20.54 17.37
CA GLN A 55 -1.28 20.95 17.52
C GLN A 55 -2.25 19.76 17.54
N ILE A 56 -1.80 18.58 17.12
CA ILE A 56 -2.62 17.36 17.10
C ILE A 56 -2.73 16.81 18.53
N ARG A 57 -3.95 16.64 19.04
CA ARG A 57 -4.19 16.12 20.41
C ARG A 57 -4.48 14.63 20.45
N GLN A 58 -4.99 14.08 19.35
CA GLN A 58 -5.43 12.70 19.24
C GLN A 58 -4.93 12.11 17.93
N ILE A 59 -4.45 10.87 17.96
CA ILE A 59 -4.01 10.13 16.78
C ILE A 59 -4.78 8.81 16.75
N GLY A 60 -5.60 8.66 15.71
CA GLY A 60 -6.31 7.42 15.44
C GLY A 60 -5.50 6.56 14.48
N PHE A 61 -5.45 5.27 14.76
CA PHE A 61 -4.82 4.29 13.89
C PHE A 61 -5.87 3.31 13.37
N ASP A 62 -5.84 3.05 12.06
CA ASP A 62 -6.36 1.77 11.57
C ASP A 62 -5.47 0.64 12.10
N MET A 63 -6.01 -0.57 12.19
CA MET A 63 -5.25 -1.74 12.61
C MET A 63 -4.65 -2.45 11.39
N ASP A 64 -5.51 -2.92 10.49
CA ASP A 64 -5.14 -3.78 9.38
C ASP A 64 -4.30 -3.01 8.35
N TYR A 65 -3.11 -3.51 8.01
CA TYR A 65 -2.12 -2.83 7.16
C TYR A 65 -1.59 -1.49 7.68
N THR A 66 -1.90 -1.09 8.91
CA THR A 66 -1.37 0.14 9.53
C THR A 66 -0.57 -0.19 10.78
N LEU A 67 -1.22 -0.62 11.88
CA LEU A 67 -0.50 -1.12 13.07
C LEU A 67 -0.02 -2.56 12.88
N ALA A 68 -0.80 -3.37 12.17
CA ALA A 68 -0.49 -4.76 11.86
C ALA A 68 -0.12 -4.89 10.37
N PRO A 69 1.19 -4.82 10.03
CA PRO A 69 1.62 -5.00 8.65
C PRO A 69 1.55 -6.49 8.29
N TYR A 70 0.68 -6.83 7.34
CA TYR A 70 0.58 -8.21 6.87
C TYR A 70 1.68 -8.57 5.89
N VAL A 71 2.16 -9.81 5.98
CA VAL A 71 2.99 -10.47 4.96
C VAL A 71 2.16 -10.66 3.70
N LYS A 72 2.19 -9.64 2.84
CA LYS A 72 1.30 -9.49 1.66
C LYS A 72 1.15 -10.77 0.85
N ARG A 73 2.27 -11.43 0.48
CA ARG A 73 2.24 -12.63 -0.35
C ARG A 73 1.42 -13.76 0.28
N ASN A 74 1.57 -13.97 1.58
CA ASN A 74 0.92 -15.06 2.29
C ASN A 74 -0.59 -14.76 2.47
N LEU A 75 -0.92 -13.52 2.83
CA LEU A 75 -2.30 -13.10 3.02
C LEU A 75 -3.08 -13.07 1.69
N GLU A 76 -2.48 -12.51 0.64
CA GLU A 76 -3.08 -12.42 -0.69
C GLU A 76 -3.33 -13.82 -1.28
N ALA A 77 -2.34 -14.73 -1.17
CA ALA A 77 -2.48 -16.11 -1.63
C ALA A 77 -3.54 -16.90 -0.85
N LEU A 78 -3.58 -16.73 0.48
CA LEU A 78 -4.61 -17.34 1.33
C LEU A 78 -6.01 -16.84 0.93
N SER A 79 -6.17 -15.53 0.76
CA SER A 79 -7.44 -14.93 0.36
C SER A 79 -7.89 -15.43 -1.02
N PHE A 80 -6.95 -15.55 -1.98
CA PHE A 80 -7.21 -16.12 -3.30
C PHE A 80 -7.73 -17.56 -3.20
N GLN A 81 -7.03 -18.41 -2.44
CA GLN A 81 -7.38 -19.82 -2.29
C GLN A 81 -8.74 -20.00 -1.60
N LEU A 82 -8.97 -19.32 -0.47
CA LEU A 82 -10.25 -19.43 0.25
C LEU A 82 -11.44 -18.96 -0.61
N THR A 83 -11.22 -17.92 -1.41
CA THR A 83 -12.24 -17.43 -2.35
C THR A 83 -12.55 -18.50 -3.40
N ALA A 84 -11.53 -19.11 -4.02
CA ALA A 84 -11.72 -20.20 -4.98
C ALA A 84 -12.44 -21.41 -4.35
N GLU A 85 -12.04 -21.83 -3.15
CA GLU A 85 -12.71 -22.90 -2.41
C GLU A 85 -14.18 -22.62 -2.16
N ARG A 86 -14.50 -21.38 -1.79
CA ARG A 86 -15.89 -20.95 -1.56
C ARG A 86 -16.70 -20.98 -2.85
N MET A 87 -16.13 -20.49 -3.95
CA MET A 87 -16.79 -20.51 -5.27
C MET A 87 -17.10 -21.93 -5.72
N VAL A 88 -16.22 -22.90 -5.49
CA VAL A 88 -16.51 -24.32 -5.77
C VAL A 88 -17.60 -24.84 -4.84
N LYS A 89 -17.38 -24.75 -3.52
CA LYS A 89 -18.24 -25.41 -2.51
C LYS A 89 -19.65 -24.84 -2.45
N VAL A 90 -19.82 -23.53 -2.64
CA VAL A 90 -21.09 -22.83 -2.42
C VAL A 90 -21.77 -22.43 -3.73
N LEU A 91 -20.99 -22.03 -4.75
CA LEU A 91 -21.53 -21.53 -6.00
C LEU A 91 -21.47 -22.55 -7.15
N GLY A 92 -20.83 -23.70 -6.93
CA GLY A 92 -20.77 -24.80 -7.91
C GLY A 92 -19.85 -24.51 -9.10
N TYR A 93 -18.83 -23.66 -8.92
CA TYR A 93 -17.79 -23.47 -9.95
C TYR A 93 -16.95 -24.76 -10.13
N PRO A 94 -16.35 -25.00 -11.31
CA PRO A 94 -15.52 -26.17 -11.59
C PRO A 94 -14.36 -26.32 -10.61
N GLU A 95 -14.06 -27.55 -10.17
CA GLU A 95 -12.96 -27.83 -9.24
C GLU A 95 -11.59 -27.39 -9.78
N ASP A 96 -11.45 -27.30 -11.11
CA ASP A 96 -10.24 -26.79 -11.78
C ASP A 96 -9.79 -25.42 -11.26
N ILE A 97 -10.71 -24.57 -10.75
CA ILE A 97 -10.33 -23.25 -10.22
C ILE A 97 -9.48 -23.33 -8.95
N LEU A 98 -9.50 -24.46 -8.22
CA LEU A 98 -8.70 -24.67 -7.02
C LEU A 98 -7.21 -24.80 -7.32
N ASN A 99 -6.86 -25.16 -8.56
CA ASN A 99 -5.49 -25.33 -9.01
C ASN A 99 -4.90 -24.06 -9.64
N LEU A 100 -5.65 -22.95 -9.64
CA LEU A 100 -5.19 -21.69 -10.23
C LEU A 100 -4.05 -21.08 -9.42
N PRO A 101 -2.96 -20.65 -10.06
CA PRO A 101 -1.83 -20.07 -9.36
C PRO A 101 -2.11 -18.60 -9.01
N TYR A 102 -1.87 -18.23 -7.75
CA TYR A 102 -1.82 -16.81 -7.39
C TYR A 102 -0.49 -16.18 -7.84
N ASP A 103 -0.56 -15.25 -8.79
CA ASP A 103 0.58 -14.47 -9.27
C ASP A 103 0.47 -13.00 -8.85
N LYS A 104 1.22 -12.65 -7.80
CA LYS A 104 1.32 -11.28 -7.30
C LYS A 104 1.93 -10.29 -8.31
N SER A 105 2.72 -10.75 -9.28
CA SER A 105 3.38 -9.85 -10.22
C SER A 105 2.42 -9.28 -11.28
N PHE A 106 1.28 -9.93 -11.48
CA PHE A 106 0.28 -9.54 -12.47
C PHE A 106 -0.63 -8.40 -12.00
N VAL A 107 -0.97 -8.37 -10.71
CA VAL A 107 -1.89 -7.39 -10.13
C VAL A 107 -1.15 -6.32 -9.33
N VAL A 108 -1.63 -5.08 -9.43
CA VAL A 108 -1.11 -3.95 -8.66
C VAL A 108 -2.26 -3.09 -8.16
N ARG A 109 -2.04 -2.33 -7.08
CA ARG A 109 -3.04 -1.38 -6.59
C ARG A 109 -3.35 -0.30 -7.63
N GLY A 110 -4.61 0.10 -7.72
CA GLY A 110 -5.11 1.13 -8.63
C GLY A 110 -5.53 0.60 -10.00
N LEU A 111 -5.66 -0.72 -10.15
CA LEU A 111 -6.30 -1.33 -11.33
C LEU A 111 -7.81 -1.13 -11.30
N VAL A 112 -8.44 -1.26 -12.45
CA VAL A 112 -9.89 -1.20 -12.63
C VAL A 112 -10.35 -2.46 -13.36
N VAL A 113 -11.34 -3.14 -12.80
CA VAL A 113 -12.02 -4.27 -13.43
C VAL A 113 -13.23 -3.77 -14.21
N ASP A 114 -13.31 -4.14 -15.48
CA ASP A 114 -14.45 -3.93 -16.38
C ASP A 114 -15.34 -5.17 -16.41
N LYS A 115 -16.41 -5.13 -15.63
CA LYS A 115 -17.37 -6.24 -15.52
C LYS A 115 -18.16 -6.48 -16.81
N ARG A 116 -18.16 -5.55 -17.77
CA ARG A 116 -18.86 -5.73 -19.05
C ARG A 116 -18.06 -6.58 -20.02
N PHE A 117 -16.74 -6.35 -20.09
CA PHE A 117 -15.88 -6.94 -21.11
C PHE A 117 -14.88 -7.97 -20.56
N GLY A 118 -14.87 -8.22 -19.25
CA GLY A 118 -13.92 -9.18 -18.67
C GLY A 118 -12.49 -8.65 -18.64
N ASN A 119 -12.32 -7.33 -18.58
CA ASN A 119 -11.01 -6.70 -18.72
C ASN A 119 -10.50 -6.13 -17.40
N ILE A 120 -9.18 -6.08 -17.25
CA ILE A 120 -8.49 -5.39 -16.18
C ILE A 120 -7.60 -4.33 -16.81
N PHE A 121 -7.67 -3.10 -16.32
CA PHE A 121 -6.86 -2.02 -16.88
C PHE A 121 -6.35 -1.03 -15.84
N LYS A 122 -5.31 -0.29 -16.23
CA LYS A 122 -4.79 0.83 -15.45
C LYS A 122 -5.05 2.14 -16.17
N MET A 123 -5.55 3.13 -15.44
CA MET A 123 -5.76 4.49 -15.93
C MET A 123 -4.69 5.44 -15.43
N ASP A 124 -4.46 6.52 -16.18
CA ASP A 124 -3.69 7.67 -15.71
C ASP A 124 -4.55 8.64 -14.87
N SER A 125 -3.92 9.69 -14.34
CA SER A 125 -4.60 10.72 -13.52
C SER A 125 -5.65 11.53 -14.30
N HIS A 126 -5.63 11.50 -15.64
CA HIS A 126 -6.61 12.16 -16.50
C HIS A 126 -7.75 11.21 -16.92
N GLY A 127 -7.72 9.95 -16.46
CA GLY A 127 -8.73 8.94 -16.76
C GLY A 127 -8.54 8.22 -18.09
N HIS A 128 -7.37 8.35 -18.74
CA HIS A 128 -7.08 7.60 -19.96
C HIS A 128 -6.68 6.17 -19.65
N VAL A 129 -7.27 5.23 -20.38
CA VAL A 129 -6.97 3.80 -20.27
C VAL A 129 -5.62 3.50 -20.92
N GLY A 130 -4.64 3.15 -20.10
CA GLY A 130 -3.26 2.85 -20.51
C GLY A 130 -3.12 1.42 -21.02
N ARG A 131 -2.93 0.46 -20.11
CA ARG A 131 -2.79 -0.97 -20.43
C ARG A 131 -4.07 -1.70 -20.09
N VAL A 132 -4.50 -2.63 -20.94
CA VAL A 132 -5.68 -3.47 -20.75
C VAL A 132 -5.31 -4.92 -20.97
N TYR A 133 -5.83 -5.78 -20.11
CA TYR A 133 -5.72 -7.23 -20.18
C TYR A 133 -7.12 -7.84 -20.18
N HIS A 134 -7.32 -8.88 -20.99
CA HIS A 134 -8.46 -9.78 -20.94
C HIS A 134 -7.94 -11.14 -20.50
N GLY A 135 -8.36 -11.62 -19.33
CA GLY A 135 -7.60 -12.68 -18.65
C GLY A 135 -6.13 -12.25 -18.47
N ARG A 136 -5.21 -13.01 -19.06
CA ARG A 136 -3.76 -12.74 -19.10
C ARG A 136 -3.29 -12.15 -20.42
N ASP A 137 -4.16 -12.09 -21.43
CA ASP A 137 -3.80 -11.57 -22.74
C ASP A 137 -3.88 -10.04 -22.75
N LYS A 138 -2.79 -9.41 -23.14
CA LYS A 138 -2.75 -7.96 -23.32
C LYS A 138 -3.46 -7.59 -24.61
N LEU A 139 -4.43 -6.69 -24.52
CA LEU A 139 -5.12 -6.17 -25.71
C LEU A 139 -4.16 -5.33 -26.57
N SER A 140 -4.33 -5.45 -27.88
CA SER A 140 -3.70 -4.56 -28.86
C SER A 140 -4.18 -3.11 -28.68
N LYS A 141 -3.45 -2.20 -29.30
CA LYS A 141 -3.76 -0.77 -29.26
C LYS A 141 -5.11 -0.50 -29.94
N GLU A 142 -5.41 -1.24 -30.99
CA GLU A 142 -6.60 -1.18 -31.82
C GLU A 142 -7.83 -1.64 -31.04
N GLU A 143 -7.77 -2.81 -30.40
CA GLU A 143 -8.84 -3.34 -29.55
C GLU A 143 -9.11 -2.42 -28.37
N ARG A 144 -8.06 -1.98 -27.65
CA ARG A 144 -8.19 -1.02 -26.56
C ARG A 144 -8.89 0.26 -27.03
N ARG A 145 -8.53 0.78 -28.21
CA ARG A 145 -9.16 1.99 -28.75
C ARG A 145 -10.62 1.74 -29.12
N ALA A 146 -10.95 0.60 -29.72
CA ALA A 146 -12.33 0.26 -30.04
C ALA A 146 -13.20 0.21 -28.77
N LEU A 147 -12.67 -0.30 -27.66
CA LEU A 147 -13.41 -0.46 -26.41
C LEU A 147 -13.48 0.80 -25.54
N TYR A 148 -12.40 1.60 -25.47
CA TYR A 148 -12.24 2.65 -24.46
C TYR A 148 -11.94 4.05 -24.99
N ARG A 149 -11.80 4.26 -26.32
CA ARG A 149 -11.42 5.60 -26.85
C ARG A 149 -12.55 6.62 -26.78
N SER A 150 -13.79 6.20 -27.02
CA SER A 150 -14.94 7.10 -27.16
C SER A 150 -15.76 7.27 -25.87
N ALA A 151 -15.57 6.41 -24.88
CA ALA A 151 -16.35 6.40 -23.66
C ALA A 151 -15.48 6.82 -22.47
N LYS A 152 -15.81 7.95 -21.84
CA LYS A 152 -15.20 8.34 -20.56
C LYS A 152 -15.54 7.28 -19.51
N VAL A 153 -14.51 6.66 -18.92
CA VAL A 153 -14.69 5.71 -17.82
C VAL A 153 -15.24 6.47 -16.63
N ARG A 154 -16.48 6.16 -16.24
CA ARG A 154 -17.13 6.71 -15.05
C ARG A 154 -17.02 5.67 -13.94
N LEU A 155 -16.03 5.80 -13.06
CA LEU A 155 -15.78 4.83 -11.98
C LEU A 155 -16.96 4.64 -11.02
N ALA A 156 -17.84 5.65 -10.90
CA ALA A 156 -19.08 5.54 -10.12
C ALA A 156 -20.13 4.59 -10.74
N ALA A 157 -19.95 4.17 -12.00
CA ALA A 157 -20.87 3.24 -12.64
C ALA A 157 -20.63 1.81 -12.15
N THR A 158 -21.71 1.05 -11.92
CA THR A 158 -21.67 -0.35 -11.45
C THR A 158 -20.90 -1.31 -12.36
N ARG A 159 -20.60 -0.90 -13.59
CA ARG A 159 -19.76 -1.63 -14.55
C ARG A 159 -18.31 -1.76 -14.09
N TYR A 160 -17.78 -0.74 -13.42
CA TYR A 160 -16.36 -0.68 -13.08
C TYR A 160 -16.17 -0.97 -11.61
N HIS A 161 -15.14 -1.74 -11.29
CA HIS A 161 -14.71 -1.94 -9.91
C HIS A 161 -13.27 -1.45 -9.75
N TRP A 162 -13.04 -0.57 -8.77
CA TRP A 162 -11.72 0.00 -8.52
C TRP A 162 -10.99 -0.82 -7.46
N VAL A 163 -9.82 -1.34 -7.82
CA VAL A 163 -8.96 -2.14 -6.95
C VAL A 163 -8.07 -1.19 -6.14
N ASP A 164 -8.67 -0.56 -5.13
CA ASP A 164 -8.04 0.49 -4.33
C ASP A 164 -7.58 0.03 -2.94
N THR A 165 -7.93 -1.19 -2.52
CA THR A 165 -7.43 -1.82 -1.30
C THR A 165 -6.47 -2.98 -1.62
N LEU A 166 -5.63 -3.35 -0.66
CA LEU A 166 -4.76 -4.53 -0.80
C LEU A 166 -5.58 -5.84 -0.77
N PHE A 167 -6.70 -5.84 -0.05
CA PHE A 167 -7.65 -6.96 0.01
C PHE A 167 -8.33 -7.24 -1.34
N ALA A 168 -8.43 -6.24 -2.23
CA ALA A 168 -9.05 -6.41 -3.54
C ALA A 168 -8.09 -6.97 -4.61
N LEU A 169 -6.79 -7.07 -4.34
CA LEU A 169 -5.82 -7.60 -5.33
C LEU A 169 -6.07 -9.07 -5.69
N PRO A 170 -6.36 -9.97 -4.73
CA PRO A 170 -6.75 -11.35 -5.03
C PRO A 170 -8.00 -11.45 -5.92
N GLU A 171 -9.00 -10.56 -5.76
CA GLU A 171 -10.21 -10.56 -6.59
C GLU A 171 -9.87 -10.37 -8.06
N ALA A 172 -9.03 -9.37 -8.38
CA ALA A 172 -8.61 -9.08 -9.74
C ALA A 172 -7.74 -10.20 -10.33
N ALA A 173 -6.86 -10.81 -9.53
CA ALA A 173 -6.05 -11.94 -9.97
C ALA A 173 -6.94 -13.14 -10.30
N LEU A 174 -7.86 -13.51 -9.39
CA LEU A 174 -8.76 -14.64 -9.57
C LEU A 174 -9.68 -14.43 -10.77
N PHE A 175 -10.16 -13.21 -10.98
CA PHE A 175 -10.95 -12.85 -12.15
C PHE A 175 -10.22 -13.13 -13.46
N ALA A 176 -8.94 -12.73 -13.55
CA ALA A 176 -8.12 -13.01 -14.73
C ALA A 176 -7.88 -14.51 -14.93
N GLU A 177 -7.52 -15.23 -13.87
CA GLU A 177 -7.24 -16.67 -13.94
C GLU A 177 -8.48 -17.48 -14.35
N ILE A 178 -9.65 -17.15 -13.82
CA ILE A 178 -10.90 -17.85 -14.17
C ILE A 178 -11.27 -17.58 -15.63
N ILE A 179 -11.08 -16.36 -16.13
CA ILE A 179 -11.30 -16.05 -17.56
C ILE A 179 -10.37 -16.89 -18.43
N GLU A 180 -9.08 -16.95 -18.10
CA GLU A 180 -8.10 -17.77 -18.83
C GLU A 180 -8.50 -19.25 -18.87
N LEU A 181 -8.84 -19.82 -17.71
CA LEU A 181 -9.28 -21.20 -17.59
C LEU A 181 -10.53 -21.46 -18.45
N TYR A 182 -11.55 -20.63 -18.29
CA TYR A 182 -12.84 -20.83 -18.96
C TYR A 182 -12.71 -20.75 -20.48
N GLU A 183 -12.00 -19.74 -20.98
CA GLU A 183 -11.94 -19.49 -22.42
C GLU A 183 -10.90 -20.37 -23.12
N LYS A 184 -9.72 -20.57 -22.50
CA LYS A 184 -8.63 -21.28 -23.15
C LYS A 184 -8.61 -22.78 -22.87
N VAL A 185 -9.03 -23.21 -21.68
CA VAL A 185 -9.01 -24.63 -21.31
C VAL A 185 -10.39 -25.24 -21.51
N LEU A 186 -11.41 -24.69 -20.85
CA LEU A 186 -12.78 -25.23 -20.88
C LEU A 186 -13.57 -24.85 -22.14
N LYS A 187 -13.02 -23.96 -22.98
CA LYS A 187 -13.62 -23.48 -24.24
C LYS A 187 -15.04 -22.90 -24.08
N VAL A 188 -15.34 -22.32 -22.92
CA VAL A 188 -16.60 -21.65 -22.63
C VAL A 188 -16.60 -20.28 -23.30
N LYS A 189 -17.35 -20.13 -24.39
CA LYS A 189 -17.35 -18.91 -25.23
C LYS A 189 -18.25 -17.77 -24.75
N LYS A 190 -19.11 -18.02 -23.76
CA LYS A 190 -20.06 -17.02 -23.24
C LYS A 190 -20.08 -17.07 -21.72
N MET A 191 -19.39 -16.12 -21.11
CA MET A 191 -19.40 -15.91 -19.67
C MET A 191 -19.99 -14.56 -19.34
N ALA A 192 -20.85 -14.53 -18.32
CA ALA A 192 -21.31 -13.27 -17.73
C ALA A 192 -20.21 -12.73 -16.81
N TYR A 193 -19.23 -11.99 -17.34
CA TYR A 193 -18.09 -11.49 -16.57
C TYR A 193 -18.51 -10.66 -15.34
N TRP A 194 -19.62 -9.94 -15.43
CA TRP A 194 -20.15 -9.19 -14.30
C TRP A 194 -20.57 -10.11 -13.15
N LYS A 195 -21.20 -11.24 -13.48
CA LYS A 195 -21.64 -12.23 -12.50
C LYS A 195 -20.43 -12.94 -11.90
N LEU A 196 -19.45 -13.30 -12.73
CA LEU A 196 -18.18 -13.86 -12.25
C LEU A 196 -17.53 -12.93 -11.22
N PHE A 197 -17.38 -11.64 -11.54
CA PHE A 197 -16.74 -10.70 -10.62
C PHE A 197 -17.57 -10.48 -9.35
N ASP A 198 -18.90 -10.39 -9.47
CA ASP A 198 -19.78 -10.25 -8.30
C ASP A 198 -19.74 -11.52 -7.41
N ASP A 199 -19.58 -12.70 -8.00
CA ASP A 199 -19.40 -13.97 -7.28
C ASP A 199 -18.07 -14.02 -6.52
N ILE A 200 -16.97 -13.61 -7.18
CA ILE A 200 -15.65 -13.47 -6.54
C ILE A 200 -15.74 -12.51 -5.35
N ARG A 201 -16.31 -11.33 -5.58
CA ARG A 201 -16.44 -10.29 -4.55
C ARG A 201 -17.31 -10.74 -3.38
N SER A 202 -18.45 -11.36 -3.64
CA SER A 202 -19.30 -11.89 -2.57
C SER A 202 -18.60 -13.01 -1.78
N SER A 203 -17.81 -13.84 -2.46
CA SER A 203 -17.07 -14.94 -1.83
C SER A 203 -15.96 -14.43 -0.91
N ILE A 204 -15.16 -13.46 -1.36
CA ILE A 204 -14.10 -12.87 -0.52
C ILE A 204 -14.69 -12.07 0.65
N ASP A 205 -15.74 -11.29 0.43
CA ASP A 205 -16.44 -10.54 1.47
C ASP A 205 -16.98 -11.49 2.56
N LEU A 206 -17.54 -12.63 2.16
CA LEU A 206 -18.00 -13.65 3.09
C LEU A 206 -16.85 -14.30 3.85
N CYS A 207 -15.72 -14.61 3.21
CA CYS A 207 -14.54 -15.14 3.91
C CYS A 207 -13.99 -14.17 4.97
N HIS A 208 -14.12 -12.87 4.75
CA HIS A 208 -13.79 -11.84 5.74
C HIS A 208 -14.81 -11.76 6.88
N ARG A 209 -16.11 -11.97 6.59
CA ARG A 209 -17.21 -11.85 7.56
C ARG A 209 -17.45 -13.10 8.40
N ASP A 210 -17.30 -14.29 7.83
CA ASP A 210 -17.54 -15.56 8.54
C ASP A 210 -16.33 -16.02 9.37
N GLY A 211 -15.26 -15.22 9.41
CA GLY A 211 -14.09 -15.45 10.23
C GLY A 211 -13.15 -16.52 9.69
N SER A 212 -13.43 -17.15 8.54
CA SER A 212 -12.58 -18.22 7.98
C SER A 212 -11.15 -17.75 7.74
N LEU A 213 -10.97 -16.57 7.13
CA LEU A 213 -9.63 -15.98 6.93
C LEU A 213 -8.95 -15.67 8.28
N LYS A 214 -9.70 -15.04 9.19
CA LYS A 214 -9.21 -14.61 10.50
C LYS A 214 -8.78 -15.78 11.38
N ALA A 215 -9.52 -16.88 11.35
CA ALA A 215 -9.21 -18.10 12.10
C ALA A 215 -7.85 -18.68 11.70
N ILE A 216 -7.56 -18.73 10.39
CA ILE A 216 -6.27 -19.21 9.88
C ILE A 216 -5.14 -18.27 10.26
N ILE A 217 -5.36 -16.95 10.18
CA ILE A 217 -4.35 -15.96 10.60
C ILE A 217 -4.06 -16.08 12.11
N LYS A 218 -5.09 -16.18 12.95
CA LYS A 218 -4.93 -16.34 14.40
C LYS A 218 -4.17 -17.61 14.77
N ALA A 219 -4.33 -18.69 14.00
CA ALA A 219 -3.65 -19.95 14.25
C ALA A 219 -2.14 -19.91 13.96
N ASP A 220 -1.67 -18.98 13.11
CA ASP A 220 -0.26 -18.85 12.74
C ASP A 220 0.10 -17.38 12.42
N MET A 221 -0.04 -16.49 13.41
CA MET A 221 0.18 -15.05 13.21
C MET A 221 1.56 -14.70 12.64
N PRO A 222 2.69 -15.28 13.08
CA PRO A 222 4.01 -14.93 12.54
C PRO A 222 4.16 -15.17 11.04
N ARG A 223 3.36 -16.07 10.46
CA ARG A 223 3.34 -16.31 9.01
C ARG A 223 2.63 -15.19 8.24
N TYR A 224 1.67 -14.51 8.86
CA TYR A 224 0.79 -13.56 8.18
C TYR A 224 0.99 -12.12 8.61
N ILE A 225 1.51 -11.85 9.80
CA ILE A 225 1.69 -10.52 10.37
C ILE A 225 3.16 -10.35 10.76
N GLU A 226 3.77 -9.28 10.27
CA GLU A 226 5.13 -8.90 10.60
C GLU A 226 5.14 -8.10 11.90
N ALA A 227 5.77 -8.63 12.94
CA ALA A 227 5.92 -7.91 14.20
C ALA A 227 6.98 -6.82 14.05
N ASP A 228 6.55 -5.55 14.07
CA ASP A 228 7.44 -4.39 14.04
C ASP A 228 8.02 -4.13 15.44
N PRO A 229 9.34 -4.32 15.66
CA PRO A 229 9.97 -4.11 16.96
C PRO A 229 9.98 -2.63 17.39
N GLU A 230 9.83 -1.69 16.47
CA GLU A 230 9.84 -0.25 16.75
C GLU A 230 8.43 0.31 17.04
N LEU A 231 7.38 -0.44 16.75
CA LEU A 231 6.00 -0.01 16.96
C LEU A 231 5.71 0.32 18.43
N PRO A 232 6.02 -0.54 19.44
CA PRO A 232 5.74 -0.23 20.84
C PRO A 232 6.39 1.08 21.29
N GLN A 233 7.66 1.28 20.93
CA GLN A 233 8.39 2.50 21.29
C GLN A 233 7.85 3.74 20.57
N THR A 234 7.41 3.59 19.32
CA THR A 234 6.77 4.68 18.58
C THR A 234 5.47 5.12 19.26
N LEU A 235 4.63 4.18 19.67
CA LEU A 235 3.40 4.49 20.40
C LEU A 235 3.68 5.12 21.77
N HIS A 236 4.69 4.60 22.51
CA HIS A 236 5.13 5.20 23.77
C HIS A 236 5.56 6.66 23.57
N LYS A 237 6.40 6.96 22.57
CA LYS A 237 6.86 8.33 22.28
C LYS A 237 5.70 9.28 21.98
N LEU A 238 4.69 8.84 21.22
CA LEU A 238 3.51 9.65 20.94
C LEU A 238 2.72 9.93 22.24
N ARG A 239 2.52 8.93 23.10
CA ARG A 239 1.86 9.10 24.40
C ARG A 239 2.63 10.06 25.30
N SER A 240 3.94 9.88 25.42
CA SER A 240 4.84 10.71 26.23
C SER A 240 4.90 12.17 25.72
N ALA A 241 4.67 12.40 24.43
CA ALA A 241 4.49 13.73 23.84
C ALA A 241 3.08 14.33 24.06
N GLY A 242 2.27 13.74 24.94
CA GLY A 242 0.93 14.24 25.30
C GLY A 242 -0.17 13.89 24.31
N LYS A 243 0.07 12.96 23.36
CA LYS A 243 -0.96 12.53 22.39
C LYS A 243 -1.84 11.45 23.02
N ARG A 244 -3.15 11.54 22.78
CA ARG A 244 -4.11 10.46 23.06
C ARG A 244 -4.22 9.55 21.83
N LEU A 245 -4.00 8.26 22.00
CA LEU A 245 -4.04 7.29 20.89
C LEU A 245 -5.34 6.48 20.95
N PHE A 246 -5.88 6.11 19.80
CA PHE A 246 -7.00 5.18 19.70
C PHE A 246 -6.87 4.31 18.45
N VAL A 247 -7.45 3.11 18.50
CA VAL A 247 -7.59 2.23 17.34
C VAL A 247 -9.01 2.37 16.79
N LEU A 248 -9.14 2.48 15.47
CA LEU A 248 -10.42 2.49 14.76
C LEU A 248 -10.32 1.52 13.58
N THR A 249 -10.84 0.31 13.77
CA THR A 249 -10.73 -0.80 12.80
C THR A 249 -12.11 -1.36 12.47
N ASN A 250 -12.23 -1.94 11.27
CA ASN A 250 -13.40 -2.70 10.84
C ASN A 250 -13.39 -4.16 11.35
N SER A 251 -12.29 -4.58 12.00
CA SER A 251 -12.20 -5.90 12.62
C SER A 251 -12.99 -5.97 13.92
N GLU A 252 -13.60 -7.13 14.17
CA GLU A 252 -14.29 -7.42 15.43
C GLU A 252 -13.30 -7.57 16.60
N TRP A 253 -13.78 -7.30 17.81
CA TRP A 253 -12.97 -7.26 19.02
C TRP A 253 -12.10 -8.50 19.24
N ASP A 254 -12.63 -9.71 19.10
CA ASP A 254 -11.86 -10.96 19.29
C ASP A 254 -10.63 -11.05 18.37
N TYR A 255 -10.76 -10.57 17.13
CA TYR A 255 -9.62 -10.54 16.21
C TYR A 255 -8.66 -9.40 16.54
N THR A 256 -9.20 -8.22 16.86
CA THR A 256 -8.41 -7.04 17.25
C THR A 256 -7.56 -7.33 18.48
N ASP A 257 -8.14 -7.91 19.52
CA ASP A 257 -7.45 -8.26 20.76
C ASP A 257 -6.31 -9.24 20.50
N ALA A 258 -6.58 -10.32 19.76
CA ALA A 258 -5.56 -11.31 19.42
C ALA A 258 -4.38 -10.69 18.64
N VAL A 259 -4.66 -9.85 17.64
CA VAL A 259 -3.62 -9.21 16.82
C VAL A 259 -2.83 -8.17 17.63
N MET A 260 -3.52 -7.30 18.37
CA MET A 260 -2.86 -6.25 19.13
C MET A 260 -2.04 -6.81 20.29
N SER A 261 -2.53 -7.87 20.96
CA SER A 261 -1.75 -8.63 21.94
C SER A 261 -0.47 -9.20 21.32
N TYR A 262 -0.56 -9.85 20.16
CA TYR A 262 0.61 -10.37 19.46
C TYR A 262 1.66 -9.28 19.13
N MET A 263 1.18 -8.10 18.75
CA MET A 263 2.03 -6.97 18.37
C MET A 263 2.66 -6.25 19.57
N LEU A 264 1.95 -6.09 20.69
CA LEU A 264 2.32 -5.15 21.75
C LEU A 264 2.51 -5.76 23.15
N ASP A 265 1.90 -6.91 23.47
CA ASP A 265 1.99 -7.47 24.82
C ASP A 265 3.43 -7.88 25.16
N GLY A 266 3.84 -7.54 26.39
CA GLY A 266 5.18 -7.82 26.90
C GLY A 266 6.32 -7.13 26.15
N ARG A 267 6.04 -6.19 25.22
CA ARG A 267 7.08 -5.48 24.46
C ARG A 267 7.69 -4.30 25.21
N LEU A 268 6.94 -3.70 26.13
CA LEU A 268 7.39 -2.60 26.99
C LEU A 268 6.98 -2.87 28.44
N ALA A 269 7.87 -2.58 29.38
CA ALA A 269 7.60 -2.81 30.81
C ALA A 269 6.51 -1.86 31.35
N GLU A 270 6.43 -0.65 30.79
CA GLU A 270 5.44 0.37 31.15
C GLU A 270 4.02 0.01 30.68
N TYR A 271 3.92 -0.88 29.68
CA TYR A 271 2.67 -1.32 29.07
C TYR A 271 2.70 -2.86 28.94
N PRO A 272 2.45 -3.59 30.04
CA PRO A 272 2.54 -5.05 30.04
C PRO A 272 1.53 -5.71 29.08
N SER A 273 0.42 -5.04 28.82
CA SER A 273 -0.57 -5.37 27.80
C SER A 273 -0.89 -4.14 26.95
N TRP A 274 -1.45 -4.39 25.76
CA TRP A 274 -1.88 -3.36 24.82
C TRP A 274 -3.01 -2.44 25.32
#